data_AF-A0A1H3EKZ3-F1
#
_entry.id   AF-A0A1H3EKZ3-F1
#
_cell.length_a   1.000
_cell.length_b   1.000
_cell.length_c   1.000
_cell.angle_alpha   90.00
_cell.angle_beta   90.00
_cell.angle_gamma   90.00
#
_symmetry.space_group_name_H-M   'P 1'
#
loop_
_entity.id
_entity.type
_entity.pdbx_description
1 polymer ?
#
loop_
_entity_poly.entity_id
_entity_poly.type
_entity_poly.pdbx_seq_one_letter_code
_entity_poly.pdbx_strand_id
1 'polypeptide(L)'
;MNQDNAKTNDQNAQINDIMELKNEDVFTVYTNSVNLAFGYYDFQFLFREQYPSFDGQGADSINFVRLVMSPQHAKIFNMILEKNIKQYEENFGEINVSDNFLKSLNLLEE
;
A
#
# COMPACT_ATOMS: atom_id res chain seq x y z
N MET A 1 -27.52 -4.05 -28.91
CA MET A 1 -26.61 -3.06 -28.31
C MET A 1 -26.30 -3.54 -26.90
N ASN A 2 -25.16 -4.21 -26.70
CA ASN A 2 -24.77 -4.75 -25.40
C ASN A 2 -24.20 -3.64 -24.53
N GLN A 3 -24.79 -3.44 -23.35
CA GLN A 3 -24.35 -2.45 -22.35
C GLN A 3 -23.24 -2.97 -21.42
N ASP A 4 -22.69 -4.16 -21.66
CA ASP A 4 -21.72 -4.80 -20.75
C ASP A 4 -20.24 -4.46 -21.02
N ASN A 5 -19.93 -3.68 -22.05
CA ASN A 5 -18.54 -3.37 -22.44
C ASN A 5 -17.93 -2.14 -21.73
N ALA A 6 -18.66 -1.48 -20.82
CA ALA A 6 -18.19 -0.22 -20.22
C ALA A 6 -17.32 -0.41 -18.96
N LYS A 7 -17.36 -1.57 -18.30
CA LYS A 7 -16.61 -1.80 -17.03
C LYS A 7 -15.22 -2.42 -17.22
N THR A 8 -14.94 -2.99 -18.39
CA THR A 8 -13.68 -3.72 -18.67
C THR A 8 -12.54 -2.80 -19.13
N ASN A 9 -12.80 -1.51 -19.40
CA ASN A 9 -11.80 -0.60 -19.97
C ASN A 9 -10.97 0.19 -18.95
N ASP A 10 -11.45 0.41 -17.72
CA ASP A 10 -10.73 1.25 -16.74
C ASP A 10 -9.57 0.53 -16.05
N GLN A 11 -9.69 -0.78 -15.78
CA GLN A 11 -8.63 -1.57 -15.13
C GLN A 11 -7.43 -1.77 -16.05
N ASN A 12 -7.68 -1.94 -17.36
CA ASN A 12 -6.61 -2.11 -18.36
C ASN A 12 -5.85 -0.81 -18.60
N ALA A 13 -6.49 0.36 -18.50
CA ALA A 13 -5.83 1.65 -18.71
C ALA A 13 -4.76 1.95 -17.64
N GLN A 14 -5.04 1.69 -16.35
CA GLN A 14 -4.06 1.93 -15.27
C GLN A 14 -2.88 0.95 -15.30
N ILE A 15 -3.10 -0.29 -15.74
CA ILE A 15 -2.03 -1.28 -15.91
C ILE A 15 -1.08 -0.88 -17.05
N ASN A 16 -1.62 -0.29 -18.13
CA ASN A 16 -0.82 0.15 -19.27
C ASN A 16 0.11 1.31 -18.90
N ASP A 17 -0.32 2.26 -18.06
CA ASP A 17 0.51 3.39 -17.61
C ASP A 17 1.70 2.92 -16.74
N ILE A 18 1.52 1.88 -15.92
CA ILE A 18 2.59 1.27 -15.11
C ILE A 18 3.61 0.55 -16.02
N MET A 19 3.15 -0.04 -17.14
CA MET A 19 4.02 -0.73 -18.10
C MET A 19 4.72 0.20 -19.10
N GLU A 20 4.23 1.43 -19.30
CA GLU A 20 4.82 2.41 -20.23
C GLU A 20 5.92 3.29 -19.60
N LEU A 21 6.10 3.21 -18.28
CA LEU A 21 7.28 3.74 -17.62
C LEU A 21 8.51 2.99 -18.14
N LYS A 22 9.43 3.69 -18.82
CA LYS A 22 10.73 3.11 -19.15
C LYS A 22 11.37 2.65 -17.84
N ASN A 23 11.76 1.38 -17.78
CA ASN A 23 12.33 0.71 -16.59
C ASN A 23 13.50 1.45 -15.91
N GLU A 24 14.02 2.52 -16.50
CA GLU A 24 15.13 3.33 -15.98
C GLU A 24 14.69 4.43 -14.98
N ASP A 25 13.40 4.82 -14.94
CA ASP A 25 12.93 5.93 -14.09
C ASP A 25 12.24 5.48 -12.77
N VAL A 26 11.97 4.18 -12.60
CA VAL A 26 11.24 3.65 -11.45
C VAL A 26 12.09 2.64 -10.68
N PHE A 27 12.27 2.90 -9.39
CA PHE A 27 12.94 1.98 -8.48
C PHE A 27 11.91 1.13 -7.71
N THR A 28 12.02 -0.19 -7.87
CA THR A 28 11.17 -1.16 -7.16
C THR A 28 11.87 -1.64 -5.90
N VAL A 29 11.20 -1.50 -4.75
CA VAL A 29 11.67 -2.04 -3.46
C VAL A 29 10.66 -3.01 -2.89
N TYR A 30 11.15 -4.10 -2.33
CA TYR A 30 10.35 -4.90 -1.42
C TYR A 30 10.24 -4.17 -0.07
N THR A 31 9.06 -4.22 0.54
CA THR A 31 8.81 -3.66 1.87
C THR A 31 7.75 -4.51 2.54
N ASN A 32 7.95 -4.80 3.83
CA ASN A 32 6.99 -5.56 4.64
C ASN A 32 6.50 -4.76 5.87
N SER A 33 6.96 -3.52 6.02
CA SER A 33 6.58 -2.63 7.11
C SER A 33 6.46 -1.20 6.62
N VAL A 34 5.43 -0.50 7.08
CA VAL A 34 5.24 0.92 6.82
C VAL A 34 4.93 1.64 8.13
N ASN A 35 5.66 2.71 8.41
CA ASN A 35 5.35 3.62 9.50
C ASN A 35 4.72 4.88 8.93
N LEU A 36 3.56 5.26 9.45
CA LEU A 36 2.84 6.46 9.05
C LEU A 36 2.97 7.54 10.12
N ALA A 37 3.32 8.75 9.71
CA ALA A 37 3.23 9.95 10.54
C ALA A 37 2.54 11.06 9.74
N PHE A 38 1.94 12.03 10.43
CA PHE A 38 1.36 13.20 9.77
C PHE A 38 1.61 14.46 10.60
N GLY A 39 1.74 15.58 9.91
CA GLY A 39 1.78 16.92 10.45
C GLY A 39 0.67 17.79 9.87
N TYR A 40 0.74 19.10 10.12
CA TYR A 40 -0.24 20.05 9.59
C TYR A 40 -0.26 20.12 8.06
N TYR A 41 0.87 19.84 7.41
CA TYR A 41 1.05 20.07 5.97
C TYR A 41 1.38 18.81 5.18
N ASP A 42 1.66 17.70 5.85
CA ASP A 42 2.10 16.48 5.18
C ASP A 42 1.71 15.20 5.90
N PHE A 43 1.67 14.13 5.12
CA PHE A 43 1.68 12.74 5.54
C PHE A 43 3.01 12.12 5.08
N GLN A 44 3.62 11.33 5.95
CA GLN A 44 4.91 10.71 5.73
C GLN A 44 4.77 9.20 5.92
N PHE A 45 5.17 8.46 4.89
CA PHE A 45 5.23 7.01 4.91
C PHE A 45 6.70 6.61 4.89
N LEU A 46 7.11 5.77 5.83
CA LEU A 46 8.46 5.22 5.87
C LEU A 46 8.38 3.71 5.69
N PHE A 47 8.74 3.26 4.50
CA PHE A 47 8.77 1.86 4.08
C PHE A 47 10.10 1.20 4.45
N ARG A 48 10.01 -0.01 5.01
CA ARG A 48 11.15 -0.76 5.55
C ARG A 48 11.03 -2.25 5.27
N GLU A 49 12.17 -2.93 5.22
CA GLU A 49 12.23 -4.36 5.56
C GLU A 49 12.45 -4.50 7.06
N GLN A 50 11.65 -5.34 7.70
CA GLN A 50 11.93 -5.88 9.02
C GLN A 50 12.26 -7.36 8.88
N TYR A 51 13.36 -7.79 9.50
CA TYR A 51 13.77 -9.18 9.54
C TYR A 51 14.13 -9.60 10.97
N PRO A 52 13.99 -10.90 11.31
CA PRO A 52 14.35 -11.39 12.64
C PRO A 52 15.83 -11.12 12.92
N SER A 53 16.15 -10.56 14.09
CA SER A 53 17.55 -10.41 14.47
C SER A 53 18.17 -11.77 14.79
N PHE A 54 19.39 -12.01 14.30
CA PHE A 54 20.15 -13.24 14.59
C PHE A 54 20.76 -13.23 16.00
N ASP A 55 20.82 -12.08 16.68
CA ASP A 55 21.39 -11.94 18.03
C ASP A 55 20.36 -12.09 19.16
N GLY A 56 19.09 -12.36 18.82
CA GLY A 56 18.00 -12.53 19.77
C GLY A 56 17.50 -11.22 20.40
N GLN A 57 18.01 -10.06 19.99
CA GLN A 57 17.54 -8.76 20.46
C GLN A 57 16.66 -8.08 19.40
N GLY A 58 15.39 -8.45 19.38
CA GLY A 58 14.37 -7.74 18.60
C GLY A 58 14.40 -8.01 17.09
N ALA A 59 13.98 -7.01 16.31
CA ALA A 59 13.93 -7.06 14.85
C ALA A 59 14.86 -6.00 14.28
N ASP A 60 15.72 -6.41 13.35
CA ASP A 60 16.51 -5.49 12.55
C ASP A 60 15.63 -4.88 11.46
N SER A 61 15.96 -3.66 11.02
CA SER A 61 15.23 -3.03 9.92
C SER A 61 16.13 -2.20 9.01
N ILE A 62 15.83 -2.25 7.70
CA ILE A 62 16.45 -1.39 6.69
C ILE A 62 15.38 -0.45 6.16
N ASN A 63 15.64 0.86 6.25
CA ASN A 63 14.79 1.87 5.62
C ASN A 63 15.10 1.93 4.11
N PHE A 64 14.09 1.81 3.27
CA PHE A 64 14.27 1.87 1.82
C PHE A 64 13.75 3.17 1.22
N VAL A 65 12.52 3.56 1.55
CA VAL A 65 11.84 4.67 0.88
C VAL A 65 11.04 5.48 1.89
N ARG A 66 11.19 6.81 1.81
CA ARG A 66 10.31 7.76 2.50
C ARG A 66 9.49 8.51 1.46
N LEU A 67 8.17 8.39 1.57
CA LEU A 67 7.19 9.06 0.72
C LEU A 67 6.51 10.18 1.53
N VAL A 68 6.44 11.38 0.95
CA VAL A 68 5.79 12.54 1.57
C VAL A 68 4.70 13.04 0.66
N MET A 69 3.50 13.22 1.20
CA MET A 69 2.33 13.69 0.47
C MET A 69 1.68 14.84 1.20
N SER A 70 0.99 15.74 0.47
CA SER A 70 0.03 16.64 1.11
C SER A 70 -1.18 15.87 1.64
N PRO A 71 -1.94 16.40 2.62
CA PRO A 71 -3.14 15.75 3.14
C PRO A 71 -4.17 15.39 2.06
N GLN A 72 -4.33 16.23 1.04
CA GLN A 72 -5.26 15.97 -0.07
C GLN A 72 -4.81 14.75 -0.89
N HIS A 73 -3.52 14.65 -1.20
CA HIS A 73 -2.98 13.51 -1.94
C HIS A 73 -3.06 12.22 -1.10
N ALA A 74 -2.72 12.28 0.20
CA ALA A 74 -2.83 11.12 1.09
C ALA A 74 -4.29 10.59 1.17
N LYS A 75 -5.27 11.50 1.20
CA LYS A 75 -6.70 11.13 1.19
C LYS A 75 -7.09 10.44 -0.11
N ILE A 76 -6.70 10.99 -1.26
CA ILE A 76 -6.98 10.38 -2.57
C ILE A 76 -6.28 9.02 -2.69
N PHE A 77 -5.02 8.93 -2.25
CA PHE A 77 -4.27 7.67 -2.19
C PHE A 77 -5.03 6.60 -1.40
N ASN A 78 -5.53 6.93 -0.20
CA ASN A 78 -6.32 5.98 0.60
C ASN A 78 -7.58 5.49 -0.14
N MET A 79 -8.33 6.41 -0.77
CA MET A 79 -9.55 6.04 -1.51
C MET A 79 -9.24 5.13 -2.70
N ILE A 80 -8.14 5.38 -3.42
CA ILE A 80 -7.70 4.53 -4.52
C ILE A 80 -7.23 3.17 -4.00
N LEU A 81 -6.47 3.16 -2.90
CA LEU A 81 -5.97 1.94 -2.28
C LEU A 81 -7.13 1.05 -1.81
N GLU A 82 -8.10 1.61 -1.09
CA GLU A 82 -9.30 0.90 -0.61
C GLU A 82 -10.08 0.28 -1.77
N LYS A 83 -10.32 1.05 -2.84
CA LYS A 83 -10.97 0.55 -4.06
C LYS A 83 -10.21 -0.65 -4.66
N ASN A 84 -8.88 -0.57 -4.73
CA ASN A 84 -8.05 -1.63 -5.32
C ASN A 84 -7.97 -2.88 -4.42
N ILE A 85 -7.89 -2.71 -3.10
CA ILE A 85 -7.95 -3.82 -2.13
C ILE A 85 -9.26 -4.58 -2.30
N LYS A 86 -10.39 -3.87 -2.31
CA LYS A 86 -11.71 -4.49 -2.51
C LYS A 86 -11.78 -5.26 -3.83
N GLN A 87 -11.30 -4.65 -4.92
CA GLN A 87 -11.27 -5.31 -6.23
C GLN A 87 -10.37 -6.55 -6.24
N TYR A 88 -9.24 -6.52 -5.52
CA TYR A 88 -8.38 -7.69 -5.35
C TYR A 88 -9.14 -8.80 -4.63
N GLU A 89 -9.80 -8.49 -3.51
CA GLU A 89 -10.55 -9.48 -2.72
C GLU A 89 -11.72 -10.09 -3.49
N GLU A 90 -12.42 -9.30 -4.31
CA GLU A 90 -13.47 -9.80 -5.22
C GLU A 90 -12.95 -10.83 -6.24
N ASN A 91 -11.68 -10.71 -6.66
CA ASN A 91 -11.09 -11.57 -7.69
C ASN A 91 -10.28 -12.76 -7.11
N PHE A 92 -9.64 -12.58 -5.95
CA PHE A 92 -8.66 -13.52 -5.40
C PHE A 92 -9.02 -14.05 -4.00
N GLY A 93 -10.06 -13.51 -3.37
CA GLY A 93 -10.49 -13.87 -2.02
C GLY A 93 -10.04 -12.87 -0.95
N GLU A 94 -10.68 -12.98 0.22
CA GLU A 94 -10.49 -12.06 1.35
C GLU A 94 -9.07 -12.08 1.93
N ILE A 95 -8.55 -10.89 2.22
CA ILE A 95 -7.26 -10.69 2.88
C ILE A 95 -7.47 -10.86 4.38
N ASN A 96 -7.09 -12.03 4.90
CA ASN A 96 -7.22 -12.35 6.31
C ASN A 96 -6.10 -11.66 7.12
N VAL A 97 -6.47 -10.67 7.92
CA VAL A 97 -5.56 -10.02 8.89
C VAL A 97 -5.96 -10.44 10.30
N SER A 98 -5.03 -11.04 11.04
CA SER A 98 -5.34 -11.54 12.39
C SER A 98 -5.70 -10.40 13.36
N ASP A 99 -6.68 -10.61 14.23
CA ASP A 99 -7.10 -9.65 15.25
C ASP A 99 -5.94 -9.19 16.14
N ASN A 100 -5.05 -10.11 16.52
CA ASN A 100 -3.86 -9.77 17.31
C ASN A 100 -2.98 -8.73 16.60
N PHE A 101 -2.84 -8.85 15.27
CA PHE A 101 -2.09 -7.90 14.47
C PHE A 101 -2.82 -6.55 14.38
N LEU A 102 -4.12 -6.54 14.14
CA LEU A 102 -4.92 -5.32 14.11
C LEU A 102 -4.89 -4.58 15.46
N LYS A 103 -4.96 -5.31 16.58
CA LYS A 103 -4.81 -4.76 17.94
C LYS A 103 -3.44 -4.15 18.16
N SER A 104 -2.37 -4.78 17.69
CA SER A 104 -1.02 -4.23 17.78
C SER A 104 -0.85 -2.88 17.05
N LEU A 105 -1.74 -2.61 16.09
CA LEU A 105 -1.79 -1.36 15.33
C LEU A 105 -2.86 -0.38 15.84
N ASN A 106 -3.57 -0.71 16.93
CA ASN A 106 -4.73 0.06 17.45
C ASN A 106 -5.84 0.26 16.40
N LEU A 107 -6.05 -0.74 15.54
CA LEU A 107 -7.06 -0.74 14.48
C LEU A 107 -8.35 -1.46 14.88
N LEU A 108 -8.39 -2.10 16.05
CA LEU A 108 -9.57 -2.66 16.70
C LEU A 108 -9.60 -2.19 18.15
N GLU A 109 -10.78 -1.79 18.64
CA GLU A 109 -10.99 -1.56 20.07
C GLU A 109 -10.97 -2.90 20.85
N GLU A 110 -10.69 -2.85 22.16
CA GLU A 110 -10.64 -4.03 23.05
C GLU A 110 -11.98 -4.75 23.20
#